data_AF-A0A8J5I944-F1
#
_entry.id   AF-A0A8J5I944-F1
#
_cell.length_a   1.000
_cell.length_b   1.000
_cell.length_c   1.000
_cell.angle_alpha   90.00
_cell.angle_beta   90.00
_cell.angle_gamma   90.00
#
_symmetry.space_group_name_H-M   'P 1'
#
loop_
_entity.id
_entity.type
_entity.pdbx_description
1 polymer ?
#
loop_
_entity_poly.entity_id
_entity_poly.type
_entity_poly.pdbx_seq_one_letter_code
_entity_poly.pdbx_strand_id
1 'polypeptide(L)'
;MQYSQTFSQYKDIKVLRFSSMVDTFQGFSNPAREAKFRKRVKRYVGLWCCLQNHDPGHIYYDMYWDEKPQWKAEPPRTRKEDHPPWQTE
;
A
#
# COMPACT_ATOMS: atom_id res chain seq x y z
N MET A 1 -16.98 -9.50 -16.33
CA MET A 1 -17.04 -8.04 -16.11
C MET A 1 -15.94 -7.38 -16.92
N GLN A 2 -16.29 -6.58 -17.92
CA GLN A 2 -15.33 -5.94 -18.82
C GLN A 2 -14.88 -4.62 -18.21
N TYR A 3 -13.77 -4.64 -17.46
CA TYR A 3 -13.22 -3.51 -16.70
C TYR A 3 -13.15 -2.18 -17.47
N SER A 4 -12.99 -2.23 -18.80
CA SER A 4 -12.95 -1.04 -19.66
C SER A 4 -14.26 -0.25 -19.71
N GLN A 5 -15.43 -0.88 -19.54
CA GLN A 5 -16.71 -0.16 -19.56
C GLN A 5 -16.92 0.68 -18.30
N THR A 6 -16.56 0.17 -17.12
CA THR A 6 -16.75 0.86 -15.84
C THR A 6 -15.90 2.14 -15.72
N PHE A 7 -14.70 2.12 -16.28
CA PHE A 7 -13.78 3.26 -16.24
C PHE A 7 -13.88 4.19 -17.45
N SER A 8 -14.77 3.90 -18.41
CA SER A 8 -14.93 4.68 -19.65
C SER A 8 -15.32 6.15 -19.43
N GLN A 9 -15.97 6.45 -18.30
CA GLN A 9 -16.34 7.81 -17.89
C GLN A 9 -15.15 8.65 -17.42
N TYR A 10 -14.04 8.03 -17.02
CA TYR A 10 -12.85 8.71 -16.54
C TYR A 10 -11.81 8.79 -17.65
N LYS A 11 -12.06 9.67 -18.63
CA LYS A 11 -11.26 9.82 -19.85
C LYS A 11 -9.77 10.14 -19.61
N ASP A 12 -9.44 10.66 -18.43
CA ASP A 12 -8.07 11.02 -18.04
C ASP A 12 -7.34 9.92 -17.25
N ILE A 13 -7.98 8.77 -17.01
CA ILE A 13 -7.38 7.66 -16.27
C ILE A 13 -6.67 6.72 -17.24
N LYS A 14 -5.36 6.56 -17.05
CA LYS A 14 -4.59 5.50 -17.71
C LYS A 14 -4.82 4.18 -16.98
N VAL A 15 -5.51 3.25 -17.63
CA VAL A 15 -5.73 1.89 -17.10
C VAL A 15 -4.51 1.02 -17.44
N LEU A 16 -3.81 0.53 -16.42
CA LEU A 16 -2.74 -0.45 -16.59
C LEU A 16 -3.33 -1.86 -16.45
N ARG A 17 -3.13 -2.70 -17.47
CA ARG A 17 -3.55 -4.12 -17.44
C ARG A 17 -2.32 -5.01 -17.37
N PHE A 18 -2.22 -5.77 -16.29
CA PHE A 18 -1.19 -6.79 -16.12
C PHE A 18 -1.80 -8.18 -16.39
N SER A 19 -1.14 -9.01 -17.19
CA SER A 19 -1.52 -10.43 -17.35
C SER A 19 -1.07 -11.29 -16.16
N SER A 20 -0.03 -10.85 -15.45
CA SER A 20 0.48 -11.42 -14.20
C SER A 20 1.12 -10.29 -13.39
N MET A 21 1.03 -10.37 -12.06
CA MET A 21 1.71 -9.47 -11.12
C MET A 21 3.04 -10.05 -10.61
N VAL A 22 3.35 -11.31 -10.94
CA VAL A 22 4.61 -11.96 -10.56
C VAL A 22 5.77 -11.21 -11.19
N ASP A 23 6.74 -10.82 -10.37
CA ASP A 23 7.96 -10.09 -10.78
C ASP A 23 7.74 -8.86 -11.65
N THR A 24 6.56 -8.22 -11.58
CA THR A 24 6.21 -7.08 -12.47
C THR A 24 7.20 -5.91 -12.37
N PHE A 25 7.85 -5.74 -11.22
CA PHE A 25 8.82 -4.67 -11.02
C PHE A 25 10.27 -5.11 -11.22
N GLN A 26 10.55 -6.40 -11.50
CA GLN A 26 11.86 -7.01 -11.82
C GLN A 26 13.08 -6.59 -10.96
N GLY A 27 12.85 -5.97 -9.81
CA GLY A 27 13.88 -5.29 -9.02
C GLY A 27 14.34 -3.96 -9.61
N PHE A 28 14.89 -3.10 -8.76
CA PHE A 28 15.38 -1.78 -9.18
C PHE A 28 16.91 -1.80 -9.24
N SER A 29 17.49 -1.38 -10.38
CA SER A 29 18.95 -1.22 -10.50
C SER A 29 19.51 -0.02 -9.72
N ASN A 30 18.64 0.95 -9.37
CA ASN A 30 18.99 2.13 -8.60
C ASN A 30 18.25 2.13 -7.25
N PRO A 31 18.95 2.02 -6.11
CA PRO A 31 18.34 1.98 -4.78
C PRO A 31 17.53 3.22 -4.41
N ALA A 32 17.96 4.42 -4.85
CA ALA A 32 17.23 5.66 -4.57
C ALA A 32 15.89 5.71 -5.32
N ARG A 33 15.85 5.16 -6.55
CA ARG A 33 14.62 5.04 -7.33
C ARG A 33 13.66 4.04 -6.70
N GLU A 34 14.18 2.93 -6.18
CA GLU A 34 13.39 1.95 -5.42
C GLU A 34 12.76 2.58 -4.19
N ALA A 35 13.56 3.24 -3.35
CA ALA A 35 13.07 3.87 -2.12
C ALA A 35 11.96 4.89 -2.41
N LYS A 36 12.15 5.73 -3.45
CA LYS A 36 11.14 6.70 -3.89
C LYS A 36 9.86 6.02 -4.40
N PHE A 37 9.98 4.94 -5.15
CA PHE A 37 8.85 4.18 -5.66
C PHE A 37 8.06 3.53 -4.51
N ARG A 38 8.75 2.78 -3.63
CA ARG A 38 8.15 2.10 -2.47
C ARG A 38 7.46 3.09 -1.54
N LYS A 39 8.06 4.27 -1.27
CA LYS A 39 7.44 5.33 -0.46
C LYS A 39 6.10 5.80 -1.04
N ARG A 40 6.02 5.97 -2.37
CA ARG A 40 4.78 6.38 -3.06
C ARG A 40 3.74 5.27 -3.04
N VAL A 41 4.13 4.07 -3.44
CA VAL A 41 3.22 2.93 -3.54
C VAL A 41 2.65 2.58 -2.17
N LYS A 42 3.48 2.48 -1.12
CA LYS A 42 3.05 2.24 0.27
C LYS A 42 1.95 3.20 0.73
N ARG A 43 1.92 4.43 0.23
CA ARG A 43 0.90 5.44 0.57
C ARG A 43 -0.39 5.29 -0.25
N TYR A 44 -0.30 4.78 -1.48
CA TYR A 44 -1.48 4.54 -2.33
C TYR A 44 -2.21 3.24 -2.01
N VAL A 45 -1.46 2.22 -1.61
CA VAL A 45 -1.98 0.88 -1.33
C VAL A 45 -2.04 0.57 0.17
N GLY A 46 -1.50 1.47 0.99
CA GLY A 46 -1.61 1.39 2.43
C GLY A 46 -3.04 1.69 2.84
N LEU A 47 -3.64 0.79 3.61
CA LEU A 47 -5.02 0.93 4.07
C LEU A 47 -5.05 0.93 5.59
N TRP A 48 -5.71 1.93 6.17
CA TRP A 48 -6.16 1.86 7.57
C TRP A 48 -7.47 1.10 7.60
N CYS A 49 -7.43 -0.14 8.07
CA CYS A 49 -8.63 -0.98 8.20
C CYS A 49 -9.18 -0.87 9.63
N CYS A 50 -10.47 -0.56 9.76
CA CYS A 50 -11.15 -0.54 11.05
C CYS A 50 -11.51 -1.98 11.48
N LEU A 51 -11.02 -2.41 12.63
CA LEU A 51 -11.41 -3.66 13.28
C LEU A 51 -12.52 -3.36 14.29
N GLN A 52 -13.72 -3.89 14.04
CA GLN A 52 -14.94 -3.58 14.80
C GLN A 52 -14.88 -3.93 16.31
N ASN A 53 -13.93 -4.77 16.75
CA ASN A 53 -13.85 -5.25 18.14
C ASN A 53 -12.42 -5.20 18.71
N HIS A 54 -11.60 -4.24 18.26
CA HIS A 54 -10.23 -4.09 18.73
C HIS A 54 -10.03 -2.67 19.29
N ASP A 55 -9.22 -2.52 20.33
CA ASP A 55 -8.74 -1.21 20.79
C ASP A 55 -7.20 -1.26 20.92
N PRO A 56 -6.45 -0.53 20.07
CA PRO A 56 -6.94 0.33 19.00
C PRO A 56 -7.62 -0.47 17.87
N GLY A 57 -8.72 0.09 17.38
CA GLY A 57 -9.59 -0.52 16.36
C GLY A 57 -9.12 -0.27 14.93
N HIS A 58 -7.85 0.03 14.71
CA HIS A 58 -7.31 0.23 13.37
C HIS A 58 -6.03 -0.56 13.19
N ILE A 59 -5.82 -1.06 11.98
CA ILE A 59 -4.56 -1.67 11.55
C ILE A 59 -4.12 -1.00 10.25
N TYR A 60 -2.82 -0.69 10.16
CA TYR A 60 -2.22 -0.25 8.90
C TYR A 60 -1.78 -1.47 8.09
N TYR A 61 -2.43 -1.71 6.96
CA TYR A 61 -1.98 -2.72 6.01
C TYR A 61 -0.84 -2.16 5.16
N ASP A 62 0.37 -2.68 5.36
CA ASP A 62 1.55 -2.38 4.53
C ASP A 62 1.68 -3.46 3.45
N MET A 63 1.58 -3.13 2.17
CA MET A 63 1.68 -4.16 1.12
C MET A 63 3.05 -4.86 1.06
N TYR A 64 4.08 -4.25 1.65
CA TYR A 64 5.43 -4.82 1.68
C TYR A 64 5.67 -5.63 2.97
N TRP A 65 4.61 -5.87 3.74
CA TRP A 65 4.67 -6.63 4.99
C TRP A 65 5.27 -8.02 4.81
N ASP A 66 4.92 -8.70 3.70
CA ASP A 66 5.34 -10.07 3.40
C ASP A 66 6.81 -10.18 2.94
N GLU A 67 7.49 -9.06 2.66
CA GLU A 67 8.89 -9.08 2.16
C GLU A 67 9.93 -9.31 3.27
N LYS A 68 9.55 -9.21 4.55
CA LYS A 68 10.48 -9.36 5.67
C LYS A 68 10.44 -10.79 6.22
N PRO A 69 11.46 -11.63 5.97
CA PRO A 69 11.49 -12.98 6.52
C PRO A 69 11.44 -12.88 8.05
N GLN A 70 10.54 -13.64 8.68
CA GLN A 70 10.43 -13.79 10.14
C GLN A 70 10.01 -12.54 10.93
N TRP A 71 9.64 -11.44 10.27
CA TRP A 71 9.20 -10.24 10.97
C TRP A 71 7.75 -10.37 11.47
N LYS A 72 7.53 -10.03 12.75
CA LYS A 72 6.20 -9.98 13.37
C LYS A 72 5.87 -8.54 13.78
N ALA A 73 4.62 -8.15 13.60
CA ALA A 73 4.16 -6.83 14.02
C ALA A 73 4.21 -6.76 15.54
N GLU A 74 4.81 -5.69 16.08
CA GLU A 74 4.39 -5.24 17.39
C GLU A 74 3.16 -4.35 17.18
N PRO A 75 1.99 -4.69 17.77
CA PRO A 75 0.83 -3.83 17.67
C PRO A 75 1.14 -2.45 18.28
N PRO A 76 0.58 -1.37 17.73
CA PRO A 76 0.76 -0.04 18.30
C PRO A 76 0.24 -0.03 19.74
N ARG A 77 1.02 0.51 20.67
CA ARG A 77 0.67 0.55 22.10
C ARG A 77 -0.27 1.71 22.42
N THR A 78 -0.28 2.72 21.56
CA THR A 78 -1.06 3.95 21.75
C THR A 78 -1.79 4.36 20.48
N ARG A 79 -2.92 5.05 20.64
CA ARG A 79 -3.70 5.59 19.51
C ARG A 79 -2.91 6.55 18.62
N LYS A 80 -1.90 7.24 19.16
CA LYS A 80 -1.03 8.16 18.40
C LYS A 80 -0.04 7.41 17.51
N GLU A 81 0.47 6.26 17.95
CA GLU A 81 1.27 5.35 17.12
C GLU A 81 0.42 4.71 16.03
N ASP A 82 -0.83 4.43 16.34
CA ASP A 82 -1.84 3.90 15.41
C ASP A 82 -2.39 4.94 14.44
N HIS A 83 -2.16 6.25 14.62
CA HIS A 83 -2.62 7.28 13.69
C HIS A 83 -1.54 8.34 13.51
N PRO A 84 -0.40 7.98 12.88
CA PRO A 84 0.67 8.93 12.66
C PRO A 84 0.15 10.09 11.79
N PRO A 85 0.53 11.34 12.12
CA PRO A 85 0.06 12.51 11.38
C PRO A 85 0.49 12.42 9.91
N TRP A 86 -0.38 12.96 9.05
CA TRP A 86 -0.08 13.09 7.62
C TRP A 86 1.21 13.90 7.44
N GLN A 87 2.29 13.24 7.01
CA GLN A 87 3.51 13.93 6.60
C GLN A 87 3.23 14.63 5.27
N THR A 88 3.02 15.94 5.34
CA THR A 88 3.06 16.86 4.21
C THR A 88 4.54 17.15 3.91
N GLU A 89 5.06 16.52 2.87
CA GLU A 89 6.28 16.96 2.17
C GLU A 89 5.86 17.76 0.94
#